data_AF-A0A3B3T958-F1
#
_entry.id   AF-A0A3B3T958-F1
#
_cell.length_a   1.000
_cell.length_b   1.000
_cell.length_c   1.000
_cell.angle_alpha   90.00
_cell.angle_beta   90.00
_cell.angle_gamma   90.00
#
_symmetry.space_group_name_H-M   'P 1'
#
loop_
_entity.id
_entity.type
_entity.pdbx_description
1 polymer ?
#
loop_
_entity_poly.entity_id
_entity_poly.type
_entity_poly.pdbx_seq_one_letter_code
_entity_poly.pdbx_strand_id
1 'polypeptide(L)'
;MDPDFVERRRIGLENFLLRVASHPILSNDKIFYDFLTEVSASVSRPPSDQADSRLKALNATFRVKNPDKRFTELKHYSDELQSVTSQLLRVRARVADRLYGVYKVHGNYGRVFSEWSAIEREMGDGLQSAGHHMDAYAASIDDILEEEENYADQLKEYLFYAEALKAVCRKHELLQYELETAAQDLMSKKQQREELASGTVRTFSLKGMTSKLFGQETPEQREAKMRVLEEQIQEGEELLQEKKTECDEYVRNAWSDMERFTVQKDRDLREAMISYAVMQISMCKKGIQVWTNAKECFSKM
;
A
#
# COMPACT_ATOMS: atom_id res chain seq x y z
N MET A 1 -11.74 8.21 -25.45
CA MET A 1 -11.03 8.19 -24.15
C MET A 1 -9.84 9.12 -24.30
N ASP A 2 -9.46 9.79 -23.22
CA ASP A 2 -8.22 10.57 -23.16
C ASP A 2 -7.02 9.66 -23.47
N PRO A 3 -6.21 9.93 -24.52
CA PRO A 3 -5.06 9.11 -24.89
C PRO A 3 -4.07 8.91 -23.73
N ASP A 4 -3.83 9.95 -22.94
CA ASP A 4 -2.87 9.92 -21.83
C ASP A 4 -3.36 9.04 -20.69
N PHE A 5 -4.67 9.06 -20.42
CA PHE A 5 -5.30 8.11 -19.51
C PHE A 5 -5.15 6.66 -19.98
N VAL A 6 -5.35 6.40 -21.27
CA VAL A 6 -5.24 5.04 -21.84
C VAL A 6 -3.81 4.52 -21.73
N GLU A 7 -2.82 5.36 -22.04
CA GLU A 7 -1.41 4.97 -21.96
C GLU A 7 -0.95 4.74 -20.52
N ARG A 8 -1.31 5.63 -19.58
CA ARG A 8 -1.03 5.42 -18.15
C ARG A 8 -1.64 4.12 -17.63
N ARG A 9 -2.88 3.83 -18.05
CA ARG A 9 -3.54 2.57 -17.71
C ARG A 9 -2.80 1.37 -18.29
N ARG A 10 -2.34 1.45 -19.55
CA ARG A 10 -1.59 0.38 -20.22
C ARG A 10 -0.29 0.08 -19.45
N ILE A 11 0.49 1.11 -19.13
CA ILE A 11 1.74 0.99 -18.36
C ILE A 11 1.48 0.39 -16.97
N GLY A 12 0.50 0.89 -16.24
CA GLY A 12 0.16 0.37 -14.91
C GLY A 12 -0.27 -1.10 -14.95
N LEU A 13 -1.05 -1.51 -15.95
CA LEU A 13 -1.45 -2.91 -16.14
C LEU A 13 -0.27 -3.80 -16.54
N GLU A 14 0.62 -3.32 -17.41
CA GLU A 14 1.84 -4.03 -17.79
C GLU A 14 2.72 -4.28 -16.56
N ASN A 15 2.99 -3.23 -15.76
CA ASN A 15 3.75 -3.34 -14.52
C ASN A 15 3.10 -4.33 -13.54
N PHE A 16 1.78 -4.28 -13.39
CA PHE A 16 1.04 -5.23 -12.56
C PHE A 16 1.24 -6.67 -13.03
N LEU A 17 1.04 -6.96 -14.32
CA LEU A 17 1.19 -8.31 -14.87
C LEU A 17 2.63 -8.81 -14.76
N LEU A 18 3.62 -7.97 -15.06
CA LEU A 18 5.04 -8.30 -14.91
C LEU A 18 5.37 -8.65 -13.45
N ARG A 19 4.82 -7.90 -12.49
CA ARG A 19 5.03 -8.19 -11.06
C ARG A 19 4.39 -9.50 -10.64
N VAL A 20 3.16 -9.78 -11.08
CA VAL A 20 2.51 -11.07 -10.84
C VAL A 20 3.32 -12.23 -11.46
N ALA A 21 3.77 -12.07 -12.69
CA ALA A 21 4.62 -13.06 -13.38
C ALA A 21 5.99 -13.25 -12.73
N SER A 22 6.54 -12.22 -12.07
CA SER A 22 7.82 -12.31 -11.35
C SER A 22 7.68 -12.97 -9.96
N HIS A 23 6.47 -13.13 -9.45
CA HIS A 23 6.22 -13.67 -8.13
C HIS A 23 6.27 -15.21 -8.13
N PRO A 24 7.04 -15.86 -7.23
CA PRO A 24 7.24 -17.31 -7.28
C PRO A 24 5.95 -18.14 -7.10
N ILE A 25 5.03 -17.66 -6.26
CA ILE A 25 3.72 -18.29 -6.06
C ILE A 25 2.70 -17.86 -7.14
N LEU A 26 2.43 -16.55 -7.28
CA LEU A 26 1.36 -16.05 -8.17
C LEU A 26 1.60 -16.36 -9.66
N SER A 27 2.85 -16.48 -10.11
CA SER A 27 3.16 -16.84 -11.50
C SER A 27 2.69 -18.24 -11.89
N ASN A 28 2.56 -19.13 -10.90
CA ASN A 28 2.08 -20.50 -11.06
C ASN A 28 0.58 -20.65 -10.75
N ASP A 29 -0.13 -19.55 -10.48
CA ASP A 29 -1.53 -19.58 -10.12
C ASP A 29 -2.42 -19.85 -11.35
N LYS A 30 -3.40 -20.75 -11.19
CA LYS A 30 -4.31 -21.14 -12.27
C LYS A 30 -5.13 -19.96 -12.77
N ILE A 31 -5.59 -19.08 -11.88
CA ILE A 31 -6.37 -17.89 -12.26
C ILE A 31 -5.53 -16.97 -13.11
N PHE A 32 -4.25 -16.79 -12.76
CA PHE A 32 -3.34 -15.97 -13.57
C PHE A 32 -3.11 -16.57 -14.95
N TYR A 33 -2.88 -17.88 -15.03
CA TYR A 33 -2.73 -18.59 -16.31
C TYR A 33 -4.00 -18.50 -17.17
N ASP A 34 -5.16 -18.80 -16.59
CA ASP A 34 -6.44 -18.74 -17.29
C ASP A 34 -6.73 -17.31 -17.75
N PHE A 35 -6.48 -16.30 -16.91
CA PHE A 35 -6.65 -14.88 -17.27
C PHE A 35 -5.80 -14.46 -18.49
N LEU A 36 -4.59 -15.02 -18.64
CA LEU A 36 -3.71 -14.72 -19.76
C LEU A 36 -4.02 -15.53 -21.03
N THR A 37 -4.71 -16.66 -20.91
CA THR A 37 -4.88 -17.63 -22.02
C THR A 37 -6.32 -17.79 -22.50
N GLU A 38 -7.32 -17.57 -21.63
CA GLU A 38 -8.73 -17.65 -21.99
C GLU A 38 -9.22 -16.34 -22.63
N VAL A 39 -9.82 -16.45 -23.81
CA VAL A 39 -10.43 -15.34 -24.55
C VAL A 39 -11.83 -15.00 -24.01
N SER A 40 -12.41 -15.84 -23.14
CA SER A 40 -13.77 -15.67 -22.60
C SER A 40 -13.78 -14.99 -21.24
N ALA A 41 -14.28 -13.76 -21.21
CA ALA A 41 -14.41 -12.87 -20.05
C ALA A 41 -15.43 -13.30 -18.97
N SER A 42 -15.60 -14.59 -18.71
CA SER A 42 -16.46 -15.09 -17.63
C SER A 42 -15.62 -15.50 -16.42
N VAL A 43 -14.87 -14.56 -15.85
CA VAL A 43 -14.33 -14.73 -14.50
C VAL A 43 -15.49 -14.57 -13.53
N SER A 44 -15.96 -15.69 -12.97
CA SER A 44 -16.99 -15.70 -11.93
C SER A 44 -16.54 -14.81 -10.76
N ARG A 45 -17.29 -13.74 -10.50
CA ARG A 45 -17.05 -12.83 -9.36
C ARG A 45 -17.17 -13.63 -8.06
N PRO A 46 -16.14 -13.65 -7.19
CA PRO A 46 -16.29 -14.23 -5.87
C PRO A 46 -17.34 -13.46 -5.07
N PRO A 47 -18.10 -14.12 -4.16
CA PRO A 47 -19.06 -13.46 -3.29
C PRO A 47 -18.40 -12.36 -2.44
N SER A 48 -19.10 -11.23 -2.26
CA SER A 48 -18.59 -10.10 -1.47
C SER A 48 -19.02 -10.20 0.00
N ASP A 49 -18.20 -10.83 0.84
CA ASP A 49 -18.36 -10.88 2.32
C ASP A 49 -17.72 -9.67 3.03
N GLN A 50 -17.89 -8.45 2.51
CA GLN A 50 -17.11 -7.29 2.98
C GLN A 50 -17.58 -6.68 4.31
N ALA A 51 -18.85 -6.79 4.69
CA ALA A 51 -19.37 -6.11 5.88
C ALA A 51 -18.93 -6.80 7.18
N ASP A 52 -19.13 -8.12 7.28
CA ASP A 52 -18.77 -8.91 8.45
C ASP A 52 -17.25 -8.96 8.68
N SER A 53 -16.47 -9.01 7.60
CA SER A 53 -15.01 -8.95 7.65
C SER A 53 -14.49 -7.65 8.28
N ARG A 54 -15.13 -6.51 7.99
CA ARG A 54 -14.72 -5.21 8.54
C ARG A 54 -15.00 -5.10 10.03
N LEU A 55 -16.17 -5.55 10.49
CA LEU A 55 -16.54 -5.54 11.91
C LEU A 55 -15.65 -6.46 12.73
N LYS A 56 -15.38 -7.69 12.24
CA LYS A 56 -14.45 -8.63 12.88
C LYS A 56 -13.06 -8.03 13.02
N ALA A 57 -12.57 -7.37 11.97
CA ALA A 57 -11.24 -6.80 12.01
C ALA A 57 -11.10 -5.59 12.94
N LEU A 58 -12.14 -4.75 13.07
CA LEU A 58 -12.15 -3.68 14.07
C LEU A 58 -12.09 -4.27 15.49
N ASN A 59 -12.91 -5.28 15.78
CA ASN A 59 -12.90 -5.94 17.08
C ASN A 59 -11.54 -6.60 17.39
N ALA A 60 -10.90 -7.21 16.39
CA ALA A 60 -9.58 -7.81 16.54
C ALA A 60 -8.52 -6.78 16.95
N THR A 61 -8.42 -5.65 16.24
CA THR A 61 -7.44 -4.60 16.54
C THR A 61 -7.51 -4.09 17.99
N PHE A 62 -8.71 -4.06 18.60
CA PHE A 62 -8.87 -3.63 20.00
C PHE A 62 -8.63 -4.72 21.05
N ARG A 63 -8.54 -6.00 20.65
CA ARG A 63 -8.52 -7.14 21.58
C ARG A 63 -7.24 -7.96 21.57
N VAL A 64 -6.41 -7.87 20.53
CA VAL A 64 -5.13 -8.58 20.49
C VAL A 64 -4.29 -8.18 21.70
N LYS A 65 -3.95 -9.14 22.55
CA LYS A 65 -3.17 -8.94 23.78
C LYS A 65 -1.67 -9.06 23.52
N ASN A 66 -1.28 -9.93 22.61
CA ASN A 66 0.12 -10.20 22.30
C ASN A 66 0.41 -9.92 20.81
N PRO A 67 0.52 -8.64 20.42
CA PRO A 67 0.86 -8.29 19.04
C PRO A 67 2.28 -8.74 18.68
N ASP A 68 2.46 -9.32 17.50
CA ASP A 68 3.79 -9.63 16.97
C ASP A 68 4.54 -8.31 16.68
N LYS A 69 5.72 -8.19 17.27
CA LYS A 69 6.58 -7.01 17.14
C LYS A 69 6.93 -6.71 15.67
N ARG A 70 7.19 -7.74 14.84
CA ARG A 70 7.52 -7.58 13.42
C ARG A 70 6.39 -6.91 12.64
N PHE A 71 5.14 -7.30 12.93
CA PHE A 71 3.98 -6.72 12.26
C PHE A 71 3.64 -5.32 12.77
N THR A 72 3.97 -5.03 14.04
CA THR A 72 3.85 -3.68 14.59
C THR A 72 4.86 -2.74 13.94
N GLU A 73 6.11 -3.16 13.83
CA GLU A 73 7.16 -2.43 13.10
C GLU A 73 6.78 -2.25 11.62
N LEU A 74 6.27 -3.30 10.97
CA LEU A 74 5.80 -3.24 9.59
C LEU A 74 4.64 -2.24 9.39
N LYS A 75 3.71 -2.18 10.34
CA LYS A 75 2.60 -1.22 10.31
C LYS A 75 3.14 0.21 10.40
N HIS A 76 4.04 0.48 11.34
CA HIS A 76 4.71 1.78 11.44
C HIS A 76 5.47 2.14 10.16
N TYR A 77 6.22 1.19 9.60
CA TYR A 77 6.90 1.35 8.34
C TYR A 77 5.93 1.70 7.19
N SER A 78 4.77 1.04 7.13
CA SER A 78 3.75 1.33 6.11
C SER A 78 3.15 2.74 6.25
N ASP A 79 2.95 3.22 7.48
CA ASP A 79 2.49 4.58 7.74
C ASP A 79 3.55 5.61 7.33
N GLU A 80 4.82 5.34 7.62
CA GLU A 80 5.95 6.17 7.23
C GLU A 80 6.11 6.21 5.71
N LEU A 81 6.07 5.05 5.02
CA LEU A 81 6.13 4.96 3.57
C LEU A 81 5.01 5.78 2.91
N GLN A 82 3.77 5.66 3.40
CA GLN A 82 2.65 6.45 2.90
C GLN A 82 2.86 7.95 3.13
N SER A 83 3.30 8.33 4.33
CA SER A 83 3.54 9.73 4.71
C SER A 83 4.62 10.37 3.84
N VAL A 84 5.79 9.74 3.74
CA VAL A 84 6.93 10.23 2.96
C VAL A 84 6.58 10.31 1.48
N THR A 85 5.95 9.27 0.92
CA THR A 85 5.53 9.26 -0.50
C THR A 85 4.52 10.39 -0.78
N SER A 86 3.55 10.58 0.11
CA SER A 86 2.56 11.66 -0.01
C SER A 86 3.20 13.05 0.08
N GLN A 87 4.16 13.23 0.98
CA GLN A 87 4.91 14.47 1.12
C GLN A 87 5.76 14.75 -0.13
N LEU A 88 6.45 13.74 -0.65
CA LEU A 88 7.26 13.85 -1.86
C LEU A 88 6.41 14.27 -3.06
N LEU A 89 5.27 13.60 -3.29
CA LEU A 89 4.32 13.95 -4.35
C LEU A 89 3.81 15.39 -4.21
N ARG A 90 3.52 15.84 -2.98
CA ARG A 90 3.08 17.22 -2.71
C ARG A 90 4.18 18.24 -2.98
N VAL A 91 5.41 17.97 -2.57
CA VAL A 91 6.55 18.87 -2.81
C VAL A 91 6.82 18.96 -4.31
N ARG A 92 6.83 17.83 -5.01
CA ARG A 92 6.95 17.77 -6.47
C ARG A 92 5.91 18.65 -7.15
N ALA A 93 4.62 18.49 -6.84
CA ALA A 93 3.55 19.29 -7.46
C ALA A 93 3.77 20.81 -7.27
N ARG A 94 4.20 21.23 -6.07
CA ARG A 94 4.53 22.65 -5.81
C ARG A 94 5.74 23.13 -6.62
N VAL A 95 6.73 22.28 -6.84
CA VAL A 95 7.90 22.61 -7.66
C VAL A 95 7.48 22.72 -9.13
N ALA A 96 6.68 21.79 -9.64
CA ALA A 96 6.11 21.83 -10.98
C ALA A 96 5.32 23.13 -11.23
N ASP A 97 4.42 23.51 -10.32
CA ASP A 97 3.65 24.76 -10.42
C ASP A 97 4.56 26.00 -10.48
N ARG A 98 5.61 26.01 -9.65
CA ARG A 98 6.56 27.13 -9.60
C ARG A 98 7.41 27.19 -10.88
N LEU A 99 7.88 26.05 -11.37
CA LEU A 99 8.63 25.95 -12.62
C LEU A 99 7.77 26.42 -13.79
N TYR A 100 6.51 25.98 -13.85
CA TYR A 100 5.54 26.46 -14.82
C TYR A 100 5.46 27.98 -14.86
N GLY A 101 5.28 28.62 -13.69
CA GLY A 101 5.27 30.08 -13.58
C GLY A 101 6.55 30.74 -14.11
N VAL A 102 7.73 30.21 -13.75
CA VAL A 102 9.02 30.73 -14.23
C VAL A 102 9.14 30.62 -15.75
N TYR A 103 8.77 29.49 -16.33
CA TYR A 103 8.84 29.29 -17.78
C TYR A 103 7.87 30.21 -18.53
N LYS A 104 6.63 30.37 -18.05
CA LYS A 104 5.68 31.29 -18.71
C LYS A 104 6.10 32.76 -18.63
N VAL A 105 6.89 33.17 -17.63
CA VAL A 105 7.53 34.51 -17.63
C VAL A 105 8.47 34.69 -18.82
N HIS A 106 9.18 33.66 -19.27
CA HIS A 106 10.04 33.77 -20.45
C HIS A 106 9.24 34.00 -21.72
N GLY A 107 8.01 33.48 -21.83
CA GLY A 107 7.11 33.80 -22.94
C GLY A 107 6.75 35.28 -22.99
N ASN A 108 6.64 35.94 -21.82
CA ASN A 108 6.48 37.40 -21.78
C ASN A 108 7.73 38.12 -22.29
N TYR A 109 8.93 37.64 -21.98
CA TYR A 109 10.16 38.19 -22.56
C TYR A 109 10.20 37.98 -24.08
N GLY A 110 9.79 36.80 -24.56
CA GLY A 110 9.67 36.50 -25.99
C GLY A 110 8.79 37.50 -26.73
N ARG A 111 7.60 37.75 -26.19
CA ARG A 111 6.68 38.78 -26.68
C ARG A 111 7.29 40.18 -26.65
N VAL A 112 7.86 40.62 -25.52
CA VAL A 112 8.43 41.96 -25.38
C VAL A 112 9.59 42.18 -26.35
N PHE A 113 10.50 41.21 -26.51
CA PHE A 113 11.60 41.32 -27.46
C PHE A 113 11.13 41.35 -28.90
N SER A 114 10.09 40.58 -29.26
CA SER A 114 9.49 40.61 -30.59
C SER A 114 8.70 41.89 -30.89
N GLU A 115 8.07 42.49 -29.88
CA GLU A 115 7.41 43.80 -30.04
C GLU A 115 8.44 44.93 -30.16
N TRP A 116 9.54 44.86 -29.40
CA TRP A 116 10.62 45.84 -29.46
C TRP A 116 11.40 45.73 -30.79
N SER A 117 11.65 44.52 -31.29
CA SER A 117 12.34 44.33 -32.58
C SER A 117 11.64 45.06 -33.74
N ALA A 118 10.31 45.18 -33.69
CA ALA A 118 9.50 45.82 -34.73
C ALA A 118 9.63 47.35 -34.79
N ILE A 119 10.04 47.98 -33.70
CA ILE A 119 10.21 49.45 -33.60
C ILE A 119 11.69 49.87 -33.58
N GLU A 120 12.57 48.94 -33.24
CA GLU A 120 14.00 49.16 -33.14
C GLU A 120 14.68 49.12 -34.51
N ARG A 121 15.70 49.98 -34.72
CA ARG A 121 16.29 50.18 -36.05
C ARG A 121 17.61 49.46 -36.25
N GLU A 122 18.42 49.34 -35.21
CA GLU A 122 19.80 48.83 -35.33
C GLU A 122 19.91 47.37 -34.87
N MET A 123 19.18 46.98 -33.82
CA MET A 123 19.29 45.67 -33.18
C MET A 123 18.04 44.78 -33.34
N GLY A 124 17.14 45.12 -34.28
CA GLY A 124 15.86 44.44 -34.48
C GLY A 124 15.99 42.92 -34.68
N ASP A 125 16.88 42.49 -35.58
CA ASP A 125 17.07 41.06 -35.88
C ASP A 125 17.55 40.25 -34.66
N GLY A 126 18.47 40.83 -33.88
CA GLY A 126 18.94 40.21 -32.64
C GLY A 126 17.81 40.06 -31.62
N LEU A 127 16.95 41.08 -31.50
CA LEU A 127 15.86 41.12 -30.53
C LEU A 127 14.80 40.09 -30.92
N GLN A 128 14.49 40.00 -32.21
CA GLN A 128 13.57 38.99 -32.73
C GLN A 128 14.09 37.57 -32.47
N SER A 129 15.39 37.32 -32.73
CA SER A 129 16.02 36.02 -32.48
C SER A 129 16.02 35.66 -30.99
N ALA A 130 16.36 36.61 -30.11
CA ALA A 130 16.29 36.42 -28.66
C ALA A 130 14.86 36.14 -28.20
N GLY A 131 13.87 36.83 -28.80
CA GLY A 131 12.45 36.62 -28.56
C GLY A 131 12.02 35.18 -28.85
N HIS A 132 12.36 34.67 -30.04
CA HIS A 132 12.07 33.29 -30.42
C HIS A 132 12.70 32.25 -29.49
N HIS A 133 13.93 32.49 -29.01
CA HIS A 133 14.55 31.61 -28.03
C HIS A 133 13.79 31.58 -26.70
N MET A 134 13.31 32.74 -26.23
CA MET A 134 12.52 32.83 -25.00
C MET A 134 11.14 32.16 -25.13
N ASP A 135 10.47 32.31 -26.28
CA ASP A 135 9.21 31.62 -26.58
C ASP A 135 9.40 30.10 -26.62
N ALA A 136 10.45 29.63 -27.29
CA ALA A 136 10.79 28.21 -27.34
C ALA A 136 11.08 27.64 -25.95
N TYR A 137 11.78 28.41 -25.09
CA TYR A 137 12.01 27.99 -23.72
C TYR A 137 10.69 27.85 -22.97
N ALA A 138 9.82 28.86 -23.04
CA ALA A 138 8.53 28.88 -22.34
C ALA A 138 7.58 27.75 -22.79
N ALA A 139 7.64 27.35 -24.06
CA ALA A 139 6.86 26.23 -24.59
C ALA A 139 7.37 24.87 -24.10
N SER A 140 8.68 24.72 -23.86
CA SER A 140 9.27 23.43 -23.47
C SER A 140 8.83 22.89 -22.11
N ILE A 141 8.22 23.73 -21.27
CA ILE A 141 7.76 23.31 -19.94
C ILE A 141 6.65 22.26 -19.99
N ASP A 142 5.81 22.30 -21.03
CA ASP A 142 4.65 21.42 -21.11
C ASP A 142 5.13 19.96 -21.28
N ASP A 143 6.09 19.72 -22.19
CA ASP A 143 6.75 18.41 -22.37
C ASP A 143 7.50 17.95 -21.11
N ILE A 144 8.20 18.87 -20.42
CA ILE A 144 8.95 18.55 -19.20
C ILE A 144 8.01 18.08 -18.09
N LEU A 145 6.88 18.77 -17.90
CA LEU A 145 5.92 18.41 -16.86
C LEU A 145 5.15 17.13 -17.19
N GLU A 146 4.90 16.87 -18.47
CA GLU A 146 4.34 15.59 -18.93
C GLU A 146 5.30 14.43 -18.63
N GLU A 147 6.58 14.58 -18.98
CA GLU A 147 7.60 13.59 -18.62
C GLU A 147 7.72 13.43 -17.09
N GLU A 148 7.64 14.54 -16.34
CA GLU A 148 7.67 14.54 -14.89
C GLU A 148 6.49 13.76 -14.28
N GLU A 149 5.31 13.75 -14.93
CA GLU A 149 4.11 13.09 -14.40
C GLU A 149 4.25 11.56 -14.41
N ASN A 150 5.00 11.01 -15.38
CA ASN A 150 5.32 9.58 -15.39
C ASN A 150 6.06 9.13 -14.11
N TYR A 151 6.93 10.00 -13.57
CA TYR A 151 7.59 9.74 -12.27
C TYR A 151 6.63 9.80 -11.10
N ALA A 152 5.69 10.74 -11.13
CA ALA A 152 4.67 10.83 -10.09
C ALA A 152 3.80 9.58 -10.05
N ASP A 153 3.44 9.04 -11.21
CA ASP A 153 2.64 7.83 -11.30
C ASP A 153 3.37 6.61 -10.70
N GLN A 154 4.68 6.46 -10.98
CA GLN A 154 5.50 5.43 -10.33
C GLN A 154 5.54 5.59 -8.80
N LEU A 155 5.62 6.82 -8.28
CA LEU A 155 5.58 7.07 -6.84
C LEU A 155 4.19 6.78 -6.23
N LYS A 156 3.11 7.10 -6.96
CA LYS A 156 1.74 6.81 -6.51
C LYS A 156 1.52 5.30 -6.33
N GLU A 157 2.21 4.44 -7.08
CA GLU A 157 2.15 2.99 -6.86
C GLU A 157 2.52 2.59 -5.42
N TYR A 158 3.47 3.29 -4.80
CA TYR A 158 3.91 3.01 -3.43
C TYR A 158 2.91 3.42 -2.35
N LEU A 159 1.93 4.27 -2.68
CA LEU A 159 0.79 4.50 -1.79
C LEU A 159 -0.09 3.24 -1.70
N PHE A 160 -0.34 2.58 -2.83
CA PHE A 160 -1.09 1.31 -2.85
C PHE A 160 -0.31 0.18 -2.17
N TYR A 161 1.03 0.17 -2.30
CA TYR A 161 1.84 -0.77 -1.53
C TYR A 161 1.73 -0.54 -0.03
N ALA A 162 1.78 0.71 0.43
CA ALA A 162 1.58 1.00 1.86
C ALA A 162 0.22 0.49 2.35
N GLU A 163 -0.85 0.63 1.56
CA GLU A 163 -2.16 0.06 1.88
C GLU A 163 -2.15 -1.47 1.90
N ALA A 164 -1.48 -2.12 0.95
CA ALA A 164 -1.32 -3.57 0.92
C ALA A 164 -0.58 -4.08 2.17
N LEU A 165 0.47 -3.40 2.62
CA LEU A 165 1.19 -3.74 3.85
C LEU A 165 0.28 -3.63 5.08
N LYS A 166 -0.56 -2.59 5.16
CA LYS A 166 -1.56 -2.45 6.22
C LYS A 166 -2.58 -3.58 6.19
N ALA A 167 -3.01 -4.01 5.01
CA ALA A 167 -3.92 -5.15 4.86
C ALA A 167 -3.28 -6.45 5.37
N VAL A 168 -1.99 -6.67 5.07
CA VAL A 168 -1.21 -7.81 5.60
C VAL A 168 -1.15 -7.77 7.13
N CYS A 169 -0.86 -6.62 7.73
CA CYS A 169 -0.87 -6.47 9.19
C CYS A 169 -2.26 -6.71 9.80
N ARG A 170 -3.32 -6.19 9.17
CA ARG A 170 -4.70 -6.38 9.63
C ARG A 170 -5.13 -7.85 9.60
N LYS A 171 -4.72 -8.60 8.57
CA LYS A 171 -4.98 -10.03 8.46
C LYS A 171 -4.21 -10.81 9.54
N HIS A 172 -2.97 -10.41 9.86
CA HIS A 172 -2.26 -10.96 11.01
C HIS A 172 -2.99 -10.68 12.34
N GLU A 173 -3.40 -9.44 12.59
CA GLU A 173 -4.16 -9.06 13.81
C GLU A 173 -5.44 -9.91 13.97
N LEU A 174 -6.15 -10.21 12.87
CA LEU A 174 -7.31 -11.10 12.86
C LEU A 174 -6.95 -12.54 13.27
N LEU A 175 -5.92 -13.13 12.67
CA LEU A 175 -5.49 -14.51 12.98
C LEU A 175 -5.00 -14.63 14.42
N GLN A 176 -4.23 -13.64 14.89
CA GLN A 176 -3.78 -13.56 16.27
C GLN A 176 -4.98 -13.46 17.25
N TYR A 177 -5.98 -12.66 16.92
CA TYR A 177 -7.21 -12.56 17.72
C TYR A 177 -7.98 -13.89 17.79
N GLU A 178 -8.13 -14.59 16.67
CA GLU A 178 -8.78 -15.90 16.62
C GLU A 178 -8.03 -16.94 17.46
N LEU A 179 -6.69 -16.95 17.36
CA LEU A 179 -5.81 -17.80 18.16
C LEU A 179 -5.95 -17.52 19.68
N GLU A 180 -5.90 -16.25 20.08
CA GLU A 180 -6.04 -15.84 21.48
C GLU A 180 -7.44 -16.16 22.03
N THR A 181 -8.48 -16.04 21.20
CA THR A 181 -9.86 -16.39 21.56
C THR A 181 -9.98 -17.90 21.79
N ALA A 182 -9.48 -18.72 20.87
CA ALA A 182 -9.46 -20.17 21.02
C ALA A 182 -8.68 -20.62 22.27
N ALA A 183 -7.53 -19.99 22.55
CA ALA A 183 -6.74 -20.26 23.75
C ALA A 183 -7.50 -19.91 25.04
N GLN A 184 -8.18 -18.76 25.07
CA GLN A 184 -8.95 -18.32 26.23
C GLN A 184 -10.17 -19.22 26.49
N ASP A 185 -10.86 -19.65 25.43
CA ASP A 185 -11.99 -20.57 25.51
C ASP A 185 -11.55 -21.94 26.02
N LEU A 186 -10.41 -22.45 25.53
CA LEU A 186 -9.81 -23.69 26.03
C LEU A 186 -9.44 -23.58 27.52
N MET A 187 -8.81 -22.48 27.93
CA MET A 187 -8.50 -22.24 29.34
C MET A 187 -9.75 -22.23 30.22
N SER A 188 -10.83 -21.57 29.77
CA SER A 188 -12.12 -21.54 30.47
C SER A 188 -12.70 -22.95 30.63
N LYS A 189 -12.69 -23.76 29.58
CA LYS A 189 -13.16 -25.16 29.62
C LYS A 189 -12.31 -26.02 30.57
N LYS A 190 -10.99 -25.89 30.52
CA LYS A 190 -10.06 -26.58 31.44
C LYS A 190 -10.33 -26.20 32.90
N GLN A 191 -10.55 -24.92 33.18
CA GLN A 191 -10.92 -24.45 34.52
C GLN A 191 -12.28 -25.03 34.97
N GLN A 192 -13.29 -25.05 34.09
CA GLN A 192 -14.59 -25.64 34.41
C GLN A 192 -14.50 -27.14 34.73
N ARG A 193 -13.64 -27.89 34.02
CA ARG A 193 -13.36 -29.30 34.33
C ARG A 193 -12.72 -29.45 35.72
N GLU A 194 -11.73 -28.62 36.05
CA GLU A 194 -11.06 -28.66 37.36
C GLU A 194 -12.00 -28.29 38.52
N GLU A 195 -12.87 -27.30 38.31
CA GLU A 195 -13.93 -26.93 39.26
C GLU A 195 -14.93 -28.09 39.47
N LEU A 196 -15.30 -28.80 38.40
CA LEU A 196 -16.20 -29.95 38.46
C LEU A 196 -15.54 -31.17 39.13
N ALA A 197 -14.24 -31.39 38.89
CA ALA A 197 -13.46 -32.48 39.47
C ALA A 197 -13.16 -32.27 40.96
N SER A 198 -12.80 -31.05 41.37
CA SER A 198 -12.50 -30.71 42.76
C SER A 198 -13.75 -30.63 43.66
N GLY A 199 -14.95 -30.59 43.07
CA GLY A 199 -16.20 -30.45 43.81
C GLY A 199 -16.34 -29.12 44.56
N THR A 200 -15.44 -28.16 44.31
CA THR A 200 -15.41 -26.87 45.00
C THR A 200 -16.46 -25.94 44.41
N VAL A 201 -17.72 -26.16 44.77
CA VAL A 201 -18.75 -25.13 44.60
C VAL A 201 -18.43 -24.03 45.61
N ARG A 202 -17.86 -22.91 45.15
CA ARG A 202 -17.68 -21.73 46.01
C ARG A 202 -19.01 -21.44 46.69
N THR A 203 -19.05 -21.54 48.01
CA THR A 203 -20.24 -21.42 48.87
C THR A 203 -20.98 -20.07 48.75
N PHE A 204 -20.38 -19.10 48.04
CA PHE A 204 -20.92 -17.76 47.79
C PHE A 204 -21.25 -17.48 46.30
N SER A 205 -21.26 -18.49 45.43
CA SER A 205 -21.70 -18.37 44.03
C SER A 205 -23.18 -18.70 43.87
N LEU A 206 -23.89 -18.07 42.92
CA LEU A 206 -25.28 -18.38 42.53
C LEU A 206 -25.52 -19.90 42.35
N LYS A 207 -24.51 -20.65 41.90
CA LYS A 207 -24.57 -22.11 41.74
C LYS A 207 -24.71 -22.89 43.06
N GLY A 208 -24.23 -22.34 44.18
CA GLY A 208 -24.36 -22.95 45.51
C GLY A 208 -25.74 -22.77 46.14
N MET A 209 -26.51 -21.77 45.69
CA MET A 209 -27.91 -21.60 46.09
C MET A 209 -28.84 -22.52 45.29
N THR A 210 -28.57 -22.76 44.01
CA THR A 210 -29.38 -23.66 43.17
C THR A 210 -29.25 -25.14 43.58
N SER A 211 -28.07 -25.58 44.05
CA SER A 211 -27.88 -26.95 44.55
C SER A 211 -28.64 -27.23 45.85
N LYS A 212 -29.00 -26.19 46.61
CA LYS A 212 -29.86 -26.32 47.81
C LYS A 212 -31.35 -26.30 47.46
N LEU A 213 -31.74 -25.75 46.31
CA LEU A 213 -33.14 -25.65 45.87
C LEU A 213 -33.60 -26.80 44.96
N PHE A 214 -32.70 -27.38 44.15
CA PHE A 214 -33.04 -28.38 43.13
C PHE A 214 -32.44 -29.78 43.38
N GLY A 215 -31.74 -29.98 44.51
CA GLY A 215 -31.06 -31.24 44.84
C GLY A 215 -29.61 -31.27 44.36
N GLN A 216 -28.79 -32.10 45.01
CA GLN A 216 -27.41 -32.35 44.57
C GLN A 216 -27.42 -33.14 43.25
N GLU A 217 -26.58 -32.73 42.30
CA GLU A 217 -26.32 -33.50 41.08
C GLU A 217 -25.96 -34.95 41.42
N THR A 218 -26.55 -35.90 40.70
CA THR A 218 -26.18 -37.30 40.91
C THR A 218 -24.76 -37.56 40.41
N PRO A 219 -24.06 -38.57 40.96
CA PRO A 219 -22.73 -38.95 40.48
C PRO A 219 -22.72 -39.21 38.96
N GLU A 220 -23.76 -39.85 38.41
CA GLU A 220 -23.85 -40.12 36.97
C GLU A 220 -24.00 -38.84 36.14
N GLN A 221 -24.75 -37.85 36.62
CA GLN A 221 -24.89 -36.55 35.94
C GLN A 221 -23.59 -35.76 35.93
N ARG A 222 -22.83 -35.79 37.03
CA ARG A 222 -21.51 -35.15 37.11
C ARG A 222 -20.52 -35.83 36.18
N GLU A 223 -20.51 -37.17 36.13
CA GLU A 223 -19.64 -37.93 35.23
C GLU A 223 -19.97 -37.66 33.75
N ALA A 224 -21.27 -37.61 33.39
CA ALA A 224 -21.69 -37.25 32.04
C ALA A 224 -21.24 -35.84 31.63
N LYS A 225 -21.37 -34.85 32.52
CA LYS A 225 -20.87 -33.48 32.29
C LYS A 225 -19.35 -33.43 32.18
N MET A 226 -18.64 -34.25 32.96
CA MET A 226 -17.19 -34.34 32.89
C MET A 226 -16.73 -34.90 31.54
N ARG A 227 -17.38 -35.95 31.03
CA ARG A 227 -17.09 -36.50 29.70
C ARG A 227 -17.33 -35.49 28.58
N VAL A 228 -18.44 -34.76 28.61
CA VAL A 228 -18.74 -33.70 27.62
C VAL A 228 -17.69 -32.59 27.69
N LEU A 229 -17.27 -32.17 28.88
CA LEU A 229 -16.21 -31.17 29.04
C LEU A 229 -14.86 -31.68 28.53
N GLU A 230 -14.53 -32.96 28.74
CA GLU A 230 -13.31 -33.58 28.23
C GLU A 230 -13.29 -33.63 26.70
N GLU A 231 -14.41 -34.00 26.07
CA GLU A 231 -14.57 -33.95 24.60
C GLU A 231 -14.42 -32.51 24.07
N GLN A 232 -15.08 -31.54 24.70
CA GLN A 232 -14.96 -30.12 24.32
C GLN A 232 -13.57 -29.53 24.55
N ILE A 233 -12.78 -30.08 25.48
CA ILE A 233 -11.38 -29.71 25.71
C ILE A 233 -10.52 -30.31 24.60
N GLN A 234 -10.74 -31.57 24.23
CA GLN A 234 -10.03 -32.23 23.14
C GLN A 234 -10.25 -31.47 21.81
N GLU A 235 -11.51 -31.17 21.47
CA GLU A 235 -11.85 -30.35 20.30
C GLU A 235 -11.21 -28.95 20.38
N GLY A 236 -11.15 -28.35 21.57
CA GLY A 236 -10.53 -27.06 21.79
C GLY A 236 -9.01 -27.08 21.65
N GLU A 237 -8.35 -28.18 22.01
CA GLU A 237 -6.92 -28.39 21.80
C GLU A 237 -6.58 -28.54 20.31
N GLU A 238 -7.42 -29.29 19.57
CA GLU A 238 -7.29 -29.45 18.12
C GLU A 238 -7.48 -28.12 17.40
N LEU A 239 -8.53 -27.36 17.73
CA LEU A 239 -8.78 -26.03 17.16
C LEU A 239 -7.65 -25.05 17.48
N LEU A 240 -7.12 -25.08 18.71
CA LEU A 240 -6.00 -24.22 19.09
C LEU A 240 -4.75 -24.56 18.26
N GLN A 241 -4.48 -25.84 18.05
CA GLN A 241 -3.35 -26.29 17.25
C GLN A 241 -3.51 -25.93 15.77
N GLU A 242 -4.73 -26.03 15.22
CA GLU A 242 -5.07 -25.56 13.87
C GLU A 242 -4.80 -24.06 13.74
N LYS A 243 -5.36 -23.24 14.63
CA LYS A 243 -5.20 -21.78 14.60
C LYS A 243 -3.76 -21.34 14.79
N LYS A 244 -2.99 -22.07 15.60
CA LYS A 244 -1.57 -21.83 15.78
C LYS A 244 -0.81 -22.08 14.48
N THR A 245 -1.09 -23.22 13.83
CA THR A 245 -0.48 -23.57 12.54
C THR A 245 -0.83 -22.52 11.48
N GLU A 246 -2.10 -22.13 11.36
CA GLU A 246 -2.55 -21.08 10.43
C GLU A 246 -1.80 -19.76 10.64
N CYS A 247 -1.64 -19.33 11.90
CA CYS A 247 -0.90 -18.11 12.23
C CYS A 247 0.59 -18.22 11.87
N ASP A 248 1.25 -19.32 12.25
CA ASP A 248 2.66 -19.57 11.96
C ASP A 248 2.95 -19.62 10.45
N GLU A 249 2.07 -20.25 9.67
CA GLU A 249 2.16 -20.29 8.21
C GLU A 249 1.97 -18.92 7.59
N TYR A 250 0.98 -18.16 8.05
CA TYR A 250 0.72 -16.81 7.58
C TYR A 250 1.92 -15.89 7.83
N VAL A 251 2.47 -15.92 9.04
CA VAL A 251 3.66 -15.14 9.44
C VAL A 251 4.84 -15.46 8.53
N ARG A 252 5.11 -16.75 8.30
CA ARG A 252 6.22 -17.20 7.44
C ARG A 252 6.06 -16.74 6.00
N ASN A 253 4.86 -16.89 5.42
CA ASN A 253 4.57 -16.48 4.04
C ASN A 253 4.65 -14.95 3.90
N ALA A 254 4.01 -14.20 4.81
CA ALA A 254 4.02 -12.74 4.81
C ALA A 254 5.45 -12.18 4.95
N TRP A 255 6.30 -12.83 5.75
CA TRP A 255 7.68 -12.42 5.91
C TRP A 255 8.51 -12.64 4.63
N SER A 256 8.36 -13.80 3.98
CA SER A 256 9.00 -14.05 2.70
C SER A 256 8.58 -13.04 1.63
N ASP A 257 7.31 -12.65 1.63
CA ASP A 257 6.80 -11.62 0.73
C ASP A 257 7.35 -10.23 1.06
N MET A 258 7.53 -9.93 2.34
CA MET A 258 8.13 -8.67 2.80
C MET A 258 9.57 -8.50 2.35
N GLU A 259 10.38 -9.54 2.48
CA GLU A 259 11.79 -9.52 2.08
C GLU A 259 11.91 -9.27 0.58
N ARG A 260 11.09 -9.95 -0.23
CA ARG A 260 11.03 -9.72 -1.67
C ARG A 260 10.55 -8.30 -2.01
N PHE A 261 9.48 -7.84 -1.36
CA PHE A 261 8.97 -6.48 -1.56
C PHE A 261 10.05 -5.44 -1.24
N THR A 262 10.83 -5.64 -0.18
CA THR A 262 11.90 -4.71 0.21
C THR A 262 12.94 -4.57 -0.89
N VAL A 263 13.44 -5.70 -1.41
CA VAL A 263 14.42 -5.71 -2.51
C VAL A 263 13.86 -5.05 -3.77
N GLN A 264 12.60 -5.36 -4.11
CA GLN A 264 11.95 -4.80 -5.29
C GLN A 264 11.72 -3.29 -5.14
N LYS A 265 11.17 -2.84 -4.00
CA LYS A 265 10.96 -1.43 -3.68
C LYS A 265 12.26 -0.63 -3.76
N ASP A 266 13.36 -1.15 -3.20
CA ASP A 266 14.67 -0.50 -3.28
C ASP A 266 15.16 -0.35 -4.72
N ARG A 267 14.92 -1.36 -5.55
CA ARG A 267 15.26 -1.30 -6.97
C ARG A 267 14.38 -0.29 -7.71
N ASP A 268 13.05 -0.41 -7.68
CA ASP A 268 12.22 0.46 -8.52
C ASP A 268 12.30 1.92 -8.05
N LEU A 269 12.36 2.20 -6.74
CA LEU A 269 12.58 3.58 -6.26
C LEU A 269 13.94 4.14 -6.68
N ARG A 270 15.00 3.33 -6.67
CA ARG A 270 16.32 3.76 -7.15
C ARG A 270 16.27 4.09 -8.64
N GLU A 271 15.68 3.22 -9.46
CA GLU A 271 15.53 3.43 -10.89
C GLU A 271 14.69 4.68 -11.19
N ALA A 272 13.60 4.90 -10.45
CA ALA A 272 12.76 6.10 -10.56
C ALA A 272 13.53 7.39 -10.20
N MET A 273 14.28 7.38 -9.09
CA MET A 273 15.07 8.55 -8.66
C MET A 273 16.20 8.87 -9.63
N ILE A 274 16.89 7.85 -10.16
CA ILE A 274 17.95 8.04 -11.18
C ILE A 274 17.33 8.65 -12.44
N SER A 275 16.23 8.09 -12.90
CA SER A 275 15.55 8.55 -14.11
C SER A 275 15.07 10.01 -13.92
N TYR A 276 14.53 10.35 -12.75
CA TYR A 276 14.15 11.73 -12.41
C TYR A 276 15.35 12.68 -12.45
N ALA A 277 16.49 12.29 -11.89
CA ALA A 277 17.71 13.08 -11.94
C ALA A 277 18.21 13.29 -13.37
N VAL A 278 18.13 12.26 -14.22
CA VAL A 278 18.50 12.37 -15.65
C VAL A 278 17.56 13.34 -16.38
N MET A 279 16.26 13.27 -16.14
CA MET A 279 15.28 14.22 -16.69
C MET A 279 15.60 15.66 -16.26
N GLN A 280 15.87 15.88 -14.96
CA GLN A 280 16.26 17.21 -14.45
C GLN A 280 17.56 17.72 -15.07
N ILE A 281 18.56 16.86 -15.28
CA ILE A 281 19.79 17.22 -16.00
C ILE A 281 19.49 17.61 -17.45
N SER A 282 18.64 16.85 -18.13
CA SER A 282 18.21 17.14 -19.51
C SER A 282 17.53 18.51 -19.61
N MET A 283 16.59 18.79 -18.70
CA MET A 283 15.94 20.10 -18.57
C MET A 283 16.97 21.21 -18.39
N CYS A 284 17.88 21.08 -17.42
CA CYS A 284 18.91 22.09 -17.15
C CYS A 284 19.82 22.33 -18.37
N LYS A 285 20.22 21.27 -19.08
CA LYS A 285 21.02 21.39 -20.31
C LYS A 285 20.28 22.14 -21.41
N LYS A 286 19.00 21.85 -21.63
CA LYS A 286 18.14 22.60 -22.57
C LYS A 286 18.07 24.07 -22.18
N GLY A 287 17.86 24.37 -20.90
CA GLY A 287 17.84 25.74 -20.39
C GLY A 287 19.16 26.49 -20.62
N ILE A 288 20.30 25.86 -20.34
CA ILE A 288 21.63 26.44 -20.61
C ILE A 288 21.80 26.74 -22.09
N GLN A 289 21.41 25.81 -22.98
CA GLN A 289 21.53 26.02 -24.41
C GLN A 289 20.69 27.21 -24.88
N VAL A 290 19.45 27.32 -24.42
CA VAL A 290 18.56 28.42 -24.83
C VAL A 290 19.10 29.77 -24.33
N TRP A 291 19.55 29.84 -23.08
CA TRP A 291 20.15 31.06 -22.54
C TRP A 291 21.48 31.43 -23.20
N THR A 292 22.28 30.44 -23.61
CA THR A 292 23.51 30.67 -24.38
C THR A 292 23.19 31.27 -25.74
N ASN A 293 22.21 30.71 -26.46
CA ASN A 293 21.76 31.24 -27.74
C ASN A 293 21.22 32.67 -27.61
N ALA A 294 20.38 32.94 -26.60
CA ALA A 294 19.87 34.28 -26.34
C ALA A 294 21.00 35.28 -26.04
N LYS A 295 21.99 34.90 -25.24
CA LYS A 295 23.17 35.73 -24.98
C LYS A 295 23.96 36.03 -26.25
N GLU A 296 24.12 35.06 -27.15
CA GLU A 296 24.77 35.27 -28.44
C GLU A 296 23.99 36.23 -29.32
N CYS A 297 22.64 36.19 -29.30
CA CYS A 297 21.81 37.19 -29.99
C CYS A 297 22.10 38.60 -29.46
N PHE A 298 22.15 38.78 -28.14
CA PHE A 298 22.47 40.08 -27.54
C PHE A 298 23.91 40.54 -27.78
N SER A 299 24.86 39.62 -27.96
CA SER A 299 26.27 39.97 -28.22
C SER A 299 26.52 40.42 -29.67
N LYS A 300 25.55 40.21 -30.56
CA LYS A 300 25.59 40.60 -31.98
C LYS A 300 24.83 41.90 -32.26
N MET A 301 24.14 42.45 -31.25
CA MET A 301 23.53 43.77 -31.24
C MET A 301 24.57 44.84 -30.96
#